data_AF-A0A7R9W658-F1
#
_entry.id   AF-A0A7R9W658-F1
#
_cell.length_a   1.000
_cell.length_b   1.000
_cell.length_c   1.000
_cell.angle_alpha   90.00
_cell.angle_beta   90.00
_cell.angle_gamma   90.00
#
_symmetry.space_group_name_H-M   'P 1'
#
loop_
_entity.id
_entity.type
_entity.pdbx_description
1 polymer ?
#
loop_
_entity_poly.entity_id
_entity_poly.type
_entity_poly.pdbx_seq_one_letter_code
_entity_poly.pdbx_strand_id
1 'polypeptide(L)'
;MKYYYPFDTRDDPPLSEVGGKGQSLLQSTRAGFDVPAGLVLTVSFFEPWLVHVQSTEEWRTFVESAVGAEKSERKKKDDDRGGEDHVRDDGQEEGEAEEASEIRTLCDAVKERCSELEFNATQRQELDGALRSCFGVGEERGEGEGEGDSTERQDSPANDVVVAVRSSSPEEDLTGTSFAGGYETTLGVAASSSSDLLEAVLTSFTSMFDHRVVTYKARNGMAPDDPRIAVVVQRQVASEVSGVAFSINPGNNCYDESVISAYYGLGESVVSGT
;
A
#
# COMPACT_ATOMS: atom_id res chain seq x y z
N MET A 1 -2.18 -17.78 11.33
CA MET A 1 -1.71 -16.40 11.58
C MET A 1 -2.91 -15.47 11.69
N LYS A 2 -2.75 -14.28 12.27
CA LYS A 2 -3.84 -13.31 12.46
C LYS A 2 -4.03 -12.52 11.17
N TYR A 3 -5.28 -12.24 10.78
CA TYR A 3 -5.58 -11.58 9.50
C TYR A 3 -5.41 -10.06 9.54
N TYR A 4 -5.58 -9.46 10.72
CA TYR A 4 -5.40 -8.02 10.89
C TYR A 4 -4.89 -7.64 12.28
N TYR A 5 -4.35 -6.43 12.38
CA TYR A 5 -3.97 -5.79 13.63
C TYR A 5 -4.56 -4.37 13.69
N PRO A 6 -5.44 -4.06 14.65
CA PRO A 6 -5.80 -2.68 14.97
C PRO A 6 -4.56 -1.89 15.42
N PHE A 7 -4.51 -0.58 15.16
CA PHE A 7 -3.36 0.24 15.56
C PHE A 7 -3.13 0.29 17.07
N ASP A 8 -4.20 0.19 17.86
CA ASP A 8 -4.16 0.17 19.33
C ASP A 8 -3.83 -1.20 19.92
N THR A 9 -3.51 -2.18 19.07
CA THR A 9 -3.14 -3.52 19.53
C THR A 9 -1.90 -3.53 20.42
N ARG A 10 -1.92 -4.41 21.42
CA ARG A 10 -0.77 -4.69 22.29
C ARG A 10 0.19 -5.73 21.70
N ASP A 11 -0.24 -6.46 20.68
CA ASP A 11 0.59 -7.46 20.00
C ASP A 11 1.70 -6.75 19.23
N ASP A 12 2.93 -7.27 19.19
CA ASP A 12 4.01 -6.68 18.37
C ASP A 12 4.24 -7.50 17.10
N PRO A 13 3.45 -7.29 16.02
CA PRO A 13 3.59 -8.09 14.82
C PRO A 13 4.92 -7.80 14.12
N PRO A 14 5.54 -8.83 13.51
CA PRO A 14 6.79 -8.64 12.78
C PRO A 14 6.56 -7.78 11.53
N LEU A 15 7.61 -7.05 11.10
CA LEU A 15 7.62 -6.25 9.87
C LEU A 15 7.18 -7.08 8.65
N SER A 16 7.52 -8.38 8.63
CA SER A 16 7.13 -9.32 7.58
C SER A 16 5.61 -9.49 7.42
N GLU A 17 4.81 -9.18 8.45
CA GLU A 17 3.35 -9.31 8.42
C GLU A 17 2.61 -8.00 8.19
N VAL A 18 3.17 -6.86 8.62
CA VAL A 18 2.46 -5.56 8.60
C VAL A 18 3.08 -4.52 7.67
N GLY A 19 4.27 -4.78 7.15
CA GLY A 19 5.02 -3.83 6.34
C GLY A 19 5.48 -2.59 7.09
N GLY A 20 6.29 -1.76 6.41
CA GLY A 20 6.94 -0.61 7.04
C GLY A 20 6.00 0.48 7.53
N LYS A 21 5.03 0.86 6.70
CA LYS A 21 4.02 1.88 7.04
C LYS A 21 3.11 1.39 8.17
N GLY A 22 2.66 0.14 8.09
CA GLY A 22 1.86 -0.50 9.13
C GLY A 22 2.60 -0.56 10.46
N GLN A 23 3.87 -0.94 10.46
CA GLN A 23 4.70 -0.94 11.66
C GLN A 23 4.90 0.46 12.24
N SER A 24 5.16 1.46 11.39
CA SER A 24 5.33 2.86 11.81
C SER A 24 4.06 3.43 12.46
N LEU A 25 2.88 3.10 11.93
CA LEU A 25 1.59 3.50 12.49
C LEU A 25 1.34 2.84 13.85
N LEU A 26 1.56 1.53 13.96
CA LEU A 26 1.47 0.79 15.23
C LEU A 26 2.39 1.39 16.31
N GLN A 27 3.64 1.68 15.96
CA GLN A 27 4.61 2.29 16.87
C GLN A 27 4.20 3.70 17.29
N SER A 28 3.72 4.52 16.34
CA SER A 28 3.28 5.89 16.61
C SER A 28 2.08 5.92 17.55
N THR A 29 1.09 5.04 17.33
CA THR A 29 -0.07 4.91 18.23
C THR A 29 0.36 4.51 19.64
N ARG A 30 1.28 3.53 19.78
CA ARG A 30 1.81 3.12 21.10
C ARG A 30 2.61 4.21 21.80
N ALA A 31 3.31 5.04 21.03
CA ALA A 31 4.03 6.19 21.55
C ALA A 31 3.10 7.34 22.00
N GLY A 32 1.79 7.21 21.79
CA GLY A 32 0.79 8.19 22.22
C GLY A 32 0.60 9.36 21.26
N PHE A 33 1.08 9.25 20.02
CA PHE A 33 0.75 10.22 18.98
C PHE A 33 -0.73 10.11 18.60
N ASP A 34 -1.31 11.23 18.16
CA ASP A 34 -2.68 11.30 17.67
C ASP A 34 -2.78 10.72 16.26
N VAL A 35 -2.78 9.39 16.19
CA VAL A 35 -2.91 8.63 14.94
C VAL A 35 -4.39 8.30 14.74
N PRO A 36 -5.00 8.69 13.60
CA PRO A 36 -6.37 8.30 13.30
C PRO A 36 -6.54 6.78 13.37
N ALA A 37 -7.66 6.35 13.96
CA ALA A 37 -8.00 4.94 14.13
C ALA A 37 -7.87 4.18 12.81
N GLY A 38 -7.45 2.92 12.89
CA GLY A 38 -7.23 2.09 11.73
C GLY A 38 -6.67 0.73 12.09
N LEU A 39 -6.41 -0.04 11.05
CA LEU A 39 -5.93 -1.40 11.12
C LEU A 39 -4.98 -1.71 9.97
N VAL A 40 -4.18 -2.75 10.14
CA VAL A 40 -3.35 -3.35 9.10
C VAL A 40 -3.92 -4.73 8.76
N LEU A 41 -4.36 -4.92 7.52
CA LEU A 41 -4.57 -6.23 6.91
C LEU A 41 -3.19 -6.83 6.63
N THR A 42 -2.93 -7.97 7.25
CA THR A 42 -1.62 -8.62 7.22
C THR A 42 -1.30 -9.22 5.87
N VAL A 43 -0.03 -9.55 5.63
CA VAL A 43 0.38 -10.42 4.52
C VAL A 43 -0.43 -11.72 4.49
N SER A 44 -0.63 -12.34 5.66
CA SER A 44 -1.45 -13.56 5.79
C SER A 44 -2.89 -13.40 5.28
N PHE A 45 -3.47 -12.19 5.34
CA PHE A 45 -4.80 -11.93 4.79
C PHE A 45 -4.84 -12.15 3.28
N PHE A 46 -3.75 -11.88 2.57
CA PHE A 46 -3.66 -11.93 1.10
C PHE A 46 -3.12 -13.26 0.56
N GLU A 47 -2.69 -14.18 1.43
CA GLU A 47 -2.17 -15.48 1.03
C GLU A 47 -3.11 -16.25 0.07
N PRO A 48 -4.44 -16.31 0.27
CA PRO A 48 -5.34 -16.98 -0.66
C PRO A 48 -5.35 -16.36 -2.06
N TRP A 49 -5.21 -15.04 -2.15
CA TRP A 49 -5.14 -14.33 -3.42
C TRP A 49 -3.82 -14.59 -4.12
N LEU A 50 -2.71 -14.52 -3.38
CA LEU A 50 -1.39 -14.79 -3.93
C LEU A 50 -1.29 -16.22 -4.46
N VAL A 51 -1.78 -17.22 -3.72
CA VAL A 51 -1.82 -18.62 -4.19
C VAL A 51 -2.63 -18.76 -5.47
N HIS A 52 -3.75 -18.04 -5.60
CA HIS A 52 -4.55 -18.05 -6.83
C HIS A 52 -3.77 -17.45 -8.01
N VAL A 53 -3.19 -16.26 -7.84
CA VAL A 53 -2.37 -15.59 -8.86
C VAL A 53 -1.17 -16.45 -9.26
N GLN A 54 -0.47 -17.04 -8.29
CA GLN A 54 0.70 -17.89 -8.54
C GLN A 54 0.38 -19.17 -9.32
N SER A 55 -0.89 -19.57 -9.37
CA SER A 55 -1.33 -20.74 -10.12
C SER A 55 -1.55 -20.47 -11.62
N THR A 56 -1.58 -19.21 -12.05
CA THR A 56 -1.89 -18.85 -13.44
C THR A 56 -0.67 -18.93 -14.36
N GLU A 57 -0.92 -18.94 -15.67
CA GLU A 57 0.16 -18.97 -16.67
C GLU A 57 0.87 -17.61 -16.78
N GLU A 58 0.11 -16.52 -16.66
CA GLU A 58 0.62 -15.14 -16.67
C GLU A 58 1.66 -14.93 -15.58
N TRP A 59 1.41 -15.45 -14.37
CA TRP A 59 2.38 -15.41 -13.28
C TRP A 59 3.68 -16.14 -13.59
N ARG A 60 3.59 -17.33 -14.18
CA ARG A 60 4.78 -18.13 -14.53
C ARG A 60 5.66 -17.38 -15.53
N THR A 61 5.05 -16.85 -16.59
CA THR A 61 5.76 -16.07 -17.61
C THR A 61 6.36 -14.80 -17.01
N PHE A 62 5.62 -14.12 -16.13
CA PHE A 62 6.11 -12.95 -15.40
C PHE A 62 7.37 -13.28 -14.56
N VAL A 63 7.34 -14.33 -13.75
CA VAL A 63 8.49 -14.70 -12.90
C VAL A 63 9.69 -15.11 -13.74
N GLU A 64 9.50 -15.89 -14.81
CA GLU A 64 10.59 -16.30 -15.70
C GLU A 64 11.30 -15.10 -16.33
N SER A 65 10.55 -14.09 -16.79
CA SER A 65 11.09 -12.85 -17.35
C SER A 65 11.76 -11.98 -16.27
N ALA A 66 11.08 -11.74 -15.14
CA ALA A 66 11.58 -10.88 -14.08
C ALA A 66 12.85 -11.42 -13.40
N VAL A 67 12.97 -12.75 -13.25
CA VAL A 67 14.21 -13.40 -12.76
C VAL A 67 15.34 -13.31 -13.78
N GLY A 68 15.02 -13.32 -15.08
CA GLY A 68 15.99 -13.07 -16.15
C GLY A 68 16.60 -11.66 -16.03
N ALA A 69 15.74 -10.66 -15.89
CA ALA A 69 16.13 -9.25 -15.72
C ALA A 69 17.00 -9.05 -14.46
N GLU A 70 16.61 -9.64 -13.34
CA GLU A 70 17.37 -9.56 -12.08
C GLU A 70 18.81 -10.09 -12.20
N LYS A 71 18.99 -11.23 -12.91
CA LYS A 71 20.32 -11.80 -13.15
C LYS A 71 21.17 -10.93 -14.06
N SER A 72 20.57 -10.29 -15.07
CA SER A 72 21.23 -9.35 -15.96
C SER A 72 21.75 -8.13 -15.18
N GLU A 73 20.89 -7.52 -14.36
CA GLU A 73 21.23 -6.35 -13.53
C GLU A 73 22.31 -6.65 -12.49
N ARG A 74 22.25 -7.81 -11.82
CA ARG A 74 23.31 -8.24 -10.89
C ARG A 74 24.67 -8.34 -11.57
N LYS A 75 24.72 -8.91 -12.78
CA LYS A 75 25.96 -9.02 -13.56
C LYS A 75 26.51 -7.65 -13.95
N LYS A 76 25.65 -6.73 -14.41
CA LYS A 76 26.03 -5.34 -14.74
C LYS A 76 26.64 -4.62 -13.54
N LYS A 77 26.07 -4.79 -12.34
CA LYS A 77 26.55 -4.17 -11.09
C LYS A 77 27.88 -4.74 -10.60
N ASP A 78 28.18 -6.01 -10.88
CA ASP A 78 29.47 -6.62 -10.59
C ASP A 78 30.56 -6.15 -11.57
N ASP A 79 30.22 -5.99 -12.86
CA ASP A 79 31.14 -5.49 -13.89
C ASP A 79 31.47 -3.99 -13.68
N ASP A 80 30.49 -3.15 -13.31
CA ASP A 80 30.64 -1.69 -13.12
C ASP A 80 31.49 -1.30 -11.89
N ARG A 81 31.76 -2.25 -10.98
CA ARG A 81 32.72 -2.05 -9.88
C ARG A 81 34.19 -2.14 -10.34
N GLY A 82 34.43 -2.66 -11.55
CA GLY A 82 35.73 -2.62 -12.23
C GLY A 82 35.78 -1.43 -13.17
N GLY A 83 36.00 -0.23 -12.63
CA GLY A 83 35.79 1.03 -13.34
C GLY A 83 36.40 1.13 -14.74
N GLU A 84 35.54 1.29 -15.73
CA GLU A 84 35.82 1.93 -17.01
C GLU A 84 34.58 2.77 -17.39
N ASP A 85 34.79 4.02 -17.80
CA ASP A 85 33.72 4.93 -18.25
C ASP A 85 33.04 4.33 -19.50
N HIS A 86 31.87 3.70 -19.30
CA HIS A 86 31.11 3.08 -20.38
C HIS A 86 30.26 4.14 -21.09
N VAL A 87 30.66 4.48 -22.32
CA VAL A 87 29.81 5.21 -23.27
C VAL A 87 28.66 4.27 -23.64
N ARG A 88 27.43 4.63 -23.27
CA ARG A 88 26.22 3.88 -23.64
C ARG A 88 26.03 3.99 -25.16
N ASP A 89 26.01 2.84 -25.83
CA ASP A 89 25.77 2.72 -27.27
C ASP A 89 24.26 2.78 -27.56
N ASP A 90 23.85 3.45 -28.65
CA ASP A 90 22.42 3.66 -28.99
C ASP A 90 21.65 2.32 -29.11
N GLY A 91 22.32 1.25 -29.55
CA GLY A 91 21.73 -0.10 -29.62
C GLY A 91 21.47 -0.76 -28.27
N GLN A 92 22.12 -0.29 -27.19
CA GLN A 92 21.89 -0.76 -25.83
C GLN A 92 20.65 -0.10 -25.20
N GLU A 93 20.37 1.17 -25.55
CA GLU A 93 19.16 1.88 -25.10
C GLU A 93 17.89 1.31 -25.73
N GLU A 94 17.93 0.89 -27.00
CA GLU A 94 16.78 0.25 -27.68
C GLU A 94 16.42 -1.10 -27.03
N GLY A 95 17.42 -1.92 -26.66
CA GLY A 95 17.18 -3.20 -25.99
C GLY A 95 16.63 -3.06 -24.57
N GLU A 96 17.13 -2.09 -23.79
CA GLU A 96 16.62 -1.80 -22.43
C GLU A 96 15.16 -1.28 -22.48
N ALA A 97 14.79 -0.53 -23.52
CA ALA A 97 13.43 -0.04 -23.71
C ALA A 97 12.45 -1.16 -24.09
N GLU A 98 12.87 -2.12 -24.93
CA GLU A 98 12.06 -3.28 -25.32
C GLU A 98 11.80 -4.21 -24.13
N GLU A 99 12.83 -4.53 -23.33
CA GLU A 99 12.71 -5.33 -22.11
C GLU A 99 11.79 -4.66 -21.08
N ALA A 100 11.92 -3.34 -20.87
CA ALA A 100 11.03 -2.58 -19.99
C ALA A 100 9.57 -2.55 -20.48
N SER A 101 9.35 -2.59 -21.80
CA SER A 101 8.02 -2.71 -22.39
C SER A 101 7.42 -4.09 -22.16
N GLU A 102 8.20 -5.15 -22.34
CA GLU A 102 7.77 -6.54 -22.11
C GLU A 102 7.38 -6.78 -20.64
N ILE A 103 8.23 -6.37 -19.69
CA ILE A 103 7.95 -6.49 -18.24
C ILE A 103 6.64 -5.77 -17.89
N ARG A 104 6.40 -4.58 -18.46
CA ARG A 104 5.16 -3.84 -18.25
C ARG A 104 3.94 -4.63 -18.73
N THR A 105 3.99 -5.21 -19.93
CA THR A 105 2.90 -6.04 -20.46
C THR A 105 2.62 -7.26 -19.57
N LEU A 106 3.67 -7.93 -19.07
CA LEU A 106 3.51 -9.07 -18.16
C LEU A 106 2.91 -8.64 -16.81
N CYS A 107 3.35 -7.51 -16.26
CA CYS A 107 2.75 -6.91 -15.07
C CYS A 107 1.26 -6.64 -15.26
N ASP A 108 0.87 -6.04 -16.39
CA ASP A 108 -0.52 -5.72 -16.69
C ASP A 108 -1.38 -6.99 -16.82
N ALA A 109 -0.85 -8.06 -17.42
CA ALA A 109 -1.54 -9.34 -17.52
C ALA A 109 -1.80 -9.98 -16.13
N VAL A 110 -0.82 -9.93 -15.22
CA VAL A 110 -1.00 -10.40 -13.84
C VAL A 110 -2.05 -9.55 -13.10
N LYS A 111 -2.02 -8.23 -13.29
CA LYS A 111 -3.02 -7.32 -12.70
C LYS A 111 -4.43 -7.56 -13.23
N GLU A 112 -4.57 -7.88 -14.51
CA GLU A 112 -5.86 -8.24 -15.11
C GLU A 112 -6.43 -9.50 -14.46
N ARG A 113 -5.62 -10.54 -14.22
CA ARG A 113 -6.04 -11.74 -13.48
C ARG A 113 -6.49 -11.43 -12.05
N CYS A 114 -5.91 -10.41 -11.41
CA CYS A 114 -6.31 -10.00 -10.08
C CYS A 114 -7.71 -9.35 -10.04
N SER A 115 -8.23 -8.83 -11.16
CA SER A 115 -9.55 -8.17 -11.20
C SER A 115 -10.72 -9.11 -10.86
N GLU A 116 -10.51 -10.42 -10.97
CA GLU A 116 -11.50 -11.45 -10.63
C GLU A 116 -11.44 -11.89 -9.15
N LEU A 117 -10.49 -11.36 -8.37
CA LEU A 117 -10.32 -11.75 -6.98
C LEU A 117 -11.42 -11.16 -6.09
N GLU A 118 -11.96 -12.01 -5.22
CA GLU A 118 -12.89 -11.61 -4.17
C GLU A 118 -12.37 -12.04 -2.80
N PHE A 119 -12.84 -11.37 -1.76
CA PHE A 119 -12.66 -11.88 -0.40
C PHE A 119 -13.36 -13.24 -0.26
N ASN A 120 -12.71 -14.23 0.33
CA ASN A 120 -13.38 -15.44 0.77
C ASN A 120 -14.21 -15.19 2.04
N ALA A 121 -14.98 -16.19 2.47
CA ALA A 121 -15.85 -16.06 3.65
C ALA A 121 -15.09 -15.68 4.93
N THR A 122 -13.88 -16.22 5.13
CA THR A 122 -13.04 -15.91 6.29
C THR A 122 -12.49 -14.48 6.20
N GLN A 123 -11.97 -14.05 5.05
CA GLN A 123 -11.52 -12.68 4.83
C GLN A 123 -12.64 -11.68 5.09
N ARG A 124 -13.86 -11.92 4.58
CA ARG A 124 -15.03 -11.07 4.84
C ARG A 124 -15.36 -11.00 6.34
N GLN A 125 -15.44 -12.14 7.00
CA GLN A 125 -15.76 -12.20 8.42
C GLN A 125 -14.76 -11.43 9.29
N GLU A 126 -13.46 -11.64 9.04
CA GLU A 126 -12.38 -10.97 9.77
C GLU A 126 -12.38 -9.48 9.48
N LEU A 127 -12.53 -9.07 8.21
CA LEU A 127 -12.60 -7.67 7.82
C LEU A 127 -13.81 -6.96 8.45
N ASP A 128 -15.00 -7.53 8.37
CA ASP A 128 -16.22 -6.97 8.98
C ASP A 128 -16.07 -6.82 10.50
N GLY A 129 -15.46 -7.81 11.16
CA GLY A 129 -15.14 -7.74 12.58
C GLY A 129 -14.15 -6.61 12.90
N ALA A 130 -13.14 -6.45 12.06
CA ALA A 130 -12.14 -5.40 12.17
C ALA A 130 -12.79 -4.01 11.99
N LEU A 131 -13.61 -3.82 10.95
CA LEU A 131 -14.31 -2.56 10.68
C LEU A 131 -15.27 -2.17 11.81
N ARG A 132 -16.04 -3.13 12.33
CA ARG A 132 -16.89 -2.93 13.52
C ARG A 132 -16.06 -2.44 14.71
N SER A 133 -14.98 -3.13 15.04
CA SER A 133 -14.16 -2.82 16.21
C SER A 133 -13.41 -1.49 16.10
N CYS A 134 -12.87 -1.17 14.91
CA CYS A 134 -12.01 0.00 14.71
C CYS A 134 -12.79 1.26 14.37
N PHE A 135 -13.95 1.11 13.73
CA PHE A 135 -14.70 2.24 13.16
C PHE A 135 -16.15 2.35 13.65
N GLY A 136 -16.70 1.33 14.32
CA GLY A 136 -18.10 1.31 14.73
C GLY A 136 -19.08 1.07 13.57
N VAL A 137 -18.60 0.54 12.44
CA VAL A 137 -19.41 0.31 11.24
C VAL A 137 -20.40 -0.83 11.49
N GLY A 138 -21.70 -0.58 11.37
CA GLY A 138 -22.75 -1.59 11.52
C GLY A 138 -23.35 -1.73 12.93
N GLU A 139 -23.04 -0.81 13.85
CA GLU A 139 -23.87 -0.64 15.06
C GLU A 139 -25.11 0.20 14.70
N GLU A 140 -26.30 -0.41 14.71
CA GLU A 140 -27.54 0.35 14.77
C GLU A 140 -27.49 1.21 16.03
N ARG A 141 -27.49 2.54 15.88
CA ARG A 141 -27.72 3.44 17.00
C ARG A 141 -29.07 3.06 17.61
N GLY A 142 -29.04 2.44 18.79
CA GLY A 142 -30.24 2.10 19.54
C GLY A 142 -31.17 3.32 19.59
N GLU A 143 -32.40 3.13 19.14
CA GLU A 143 -33.45 4.13 19.18
C GLU A 143 -33.62 4.60 20.63
N GLY A 144 -33.08 5.78 20.93
CA GLY A 144 -33.46 6.49 22.13
C GLY A 144 -34.90 6.95 21.96
N GLU A 145 -35.83 6.32 22.68
CA GLU A 145 -37.22 6.74 22.79
C GLU A 145 -37.27 8.21 23.28
N GLY A 146 -37.46 9.12 22.34
CA GLY A 146 -37.77 10.53 22.58
C GLY A 146 -39.01 10.88 21.77
N GLU A 147 -40.17 10.83 22.41
CA GLU A 147 -41.43 11.36 21.85
C GLU A 147 -41.27 12.87 21.58
N GLY A 148 -41.47 13.30 20.33
CA GLY A 148 -41.58 14.74 20.03
C GLY A 148 -41.39 15.15 18.57
N ASP A 149 -42.53 15.36 17.91
CA ASP A 149 -42.78 16.27 16.79
C ASP A 149 -42.35 15.89 15.36
N SER A 150 -43.36 15.87 14.49
CA SER A 150 -43.31 15.56 13.08
C SER A 150 -42.85 16.77 12.28
N THR A 151 -41.58 16.81 11.91
CA THR A 151 -41.06 17.66 10.82
C THR A 151 -40.19 16.79 9.92
N GLU A 152 -40.54 16.75 8.63
CA GLU A 152 -39.77 16.31 7.46
C GLU A 152 -38.51 15.45 7.75
N ARG A 153 -38.65 14.13 7.60
CA ARG A 153 -37.48 13.23 7.48
C ARG A 153 -36.79 13.52 6.15
N GLN A 154 -35.89 14.50 6.14
CA GLN A 154 -34.76 14.50 5.24
C GLN A 154 -33.86 13.33 5.65
N ASP A 155 -33.78 12.30 4.81
CA ASP A 155 -32.71 11.31 4.84
C ASP A 155 -31.37 12.05 4.69
N SER A 156 -30.80 12.47 5.81
CA SER A 156 -29.40 12.83 5.90
C SER A 156 -28.62 11.51 5.80
N PRO A 157 -27.62 11.36 4.90
CA PRO A 157 -26.84 10.13 4.87
C PRO A 157 -26.18 10.00 6.24
N ALA A 158 -26.61 9.00 7.00
CA ALA A 158 -26.15 8.80 8.37
C ALA A 158 -24.67 8.39 8.36
N ASN A 159 -23.78 9.38 8.39
CA ASN A 159 -22.43 9.36 8.97
C ASN A 159 -21.58 8.10 8.68
N ASP A 160 -21.43 7.73 7.40
CA ASP A 160 -20.50 6.65 7.04
C ASP A 160 -19.05 7.07 7.31
N VAL A 161 -18.24 6.13 7.80
CA VAL A 161 -16.83 6.37 8.09
C VAL A 161 -16.05 6.30 6.80
N VAL A 162 -15.43 7.41 6.41
CA VAL A 162 -14.53 7.45 5.25
C VAL A 162 -13.14 6.98 5.68
N VAL A 163 -12.56 6.06 4.92
CA VAL A 163 -11.22 5.50 5.15
C VAL A 163 -10.30 5.73 3.94
N ALA A 164 -9.01 5.78 4.23
CA ALA A 164 -7.93 5.69 3.27
C ALA A 164 -7.34 4.28 3.32
N VAL A 165 -7.15 3.68 2.15
CA VAL A 165 -6.55 2.35 1.98
C VAL A 165 -5.18 2.51 1.36
N ARG A 166 -4.15 1.99 2.03
CA ARG A 166 -2.74 2.24 1.70
C ARG A 166 -1.95 0.94 1.74
N SER A 167 -1.25 0.67 0.66
CA SER A 167 -0.19 -0.34 0.60
C SER A 167 0.90 -0.16 1.68
N SER A 168 1.31 -1.27 2.30
CA SER A 168 2.39 -1.35 3.28
C SER A 168 3.23 -2.59 3.00
N SER A 169 4.31 -2.42 2.24
CA SER A 169 5.13 -3.57 1.85
C SER A 169 6.22 -3.86 2.90
N PRO A 170 6.43 -5.13 3.32
CA PRO A 170 7.54 -5.52 4.20
C PRO A 170 8.92 -5.23 3.61
N GLU A 171 8.99 -5.10 2.29
CA GLU A 171 10.23 -5.00 1.54
C GLU A 171 10.76 -3.56 1.45
N GLU A 172 9.92 -2.54 1.66
CA GLU A 172 10.32 -1.11 1.61
C GLU A 172 11.41 -0.77 2.64
N ASP A 173 11.34 -1.39 3.82
CA ASP A 173 12.24 -1.06 4.94
C ASP A 173 13.46 -1.97 5.01
N LEU A 174 13.46 -3.11 4.31
CA LEU A 174 14.57 -4.05 4.32
C LEU A 174 15.79 -3.55 3.54
N THR A 175 15.61 -2.63 2.58
CA THR A 175 16.71 -2.10 1.75
C THR A 175 17.20 -0.72 2.19
N GLY A 176 16.61 -0.13 3.23
CA GLY A 176 16.96 1.23 3.70
C GLY A 176 16.63 2.34 2.71
N THR A 177 15.75 2.07 1.74
CA THR A 177 15.38 2.98 0.66
C THR A 177 13.87 3.01 0.51
N SER A 178 13.27 4.14 0.88
CA SER A 178 11.82 4.34 0.79
C SER A 178 11.35 4.34 -0.65
N PHE A 179 10.35 3.51 -0.93
CA PHE A 179 9.70 3.42 -2.23
C PHE A 179 8.73 4.60 -2.41
N ALA A 180 9.28 5.80 -2.61
CA ALA A 180 8.48 6.99 -2.82
C ALA A 180 7.76 6.91 -4.19
N GLY A 181 6.44 6.69 -4.17
CA GLY A 181 5.57 6.84 -5.35
C GLY A 181 5.36 5.59 -6.23
N GLY A 182 5.68 4.39 -5.75
CA GLY A 182 5.42 3.14 -6.48
C GLY A 182 4.14 2.40 -6.08
N TYR A 183 3.59 2.69 -4.90
CA TYR A 183 2.43 1.99 -4.39
C TYR A 183 1.21 2.91 -4.23
N GLU A 184 0.04 2.36 -4.56
CA GLU A 184 -1.21 3.11 -4.64
C GLU A 184 -1.76 3.45 -3.25
N THR A 185 -2.43 4.60 -3.16
CA THR A 185 -3.28 5.01 -2.03
C THR A 185 -4.65 5.34 -2.57
N THR A 186 -5.69 4.73 -2.02
CA THR A 186 -7.08 5.05 -2.36
C THR A 186 -7.68 5.86 -1.21
N LEU A 187 -8.12 7.09 -1.50
CA LEU A 187 -8.80 7.98 -0.57
C LEU A 187 -10.32 7.95 -0.80
N GLY A 188 -11.09 8.37 0.20
CA GLY A 188 -12.53 8.59 0.04
C GLY A 188 -13.35 7.30 0.07
N VAL A 189 -12.81 6.20 0.60
CA VAL A 189 -13.50 4.89 0.59
C VAL A 189 -14.53 4.84 1.71
N ALA A 190 -15.78 4.53 1.36
CA ALA A 190 -16.86 4.31 2.30
C ALA A 190 -16.65 2.98 3.05
N ALA A 191 -16.42 3.01 4.37
CA ALA A 191 -16.14 1.79 5.12
C ALA A 191 -17.35 0.84 5.21
N SER A 192 -18.57 1.35 5.07
CA SER A 192 -19.78 0.51 4.99
C SER A 192 -19.95 -0.18 3.63
N SER A 193 -19.29 0.30 2.58
CA SER A 193 -19.39 -0.25 1.23
C SER A 193 -18.39 -1.38 1.03
N SER A 194 -18.86 -2.63 1.10
CA SER A 194 -18.00 -3.80 0.89
C SER A 194 -17.39 -3.86 -0.52
N SER A 195 -18.07 -3.32 -1.54
CA SER A 195 -17.55 -3.24 -2.91
C SER A 195 -16.41 -2.25 -3.03
N ASP A 196 -16.59 -1.04 -2.50
CA ASP A 196 -15.58 0.02 -2.63
C ASP A 196 -14.34 -0.32 -1.82
N LEU A 197 -14.54 -0.97 -0.66
CA LEU A 197 -13.44 -1.46 0.16
C LEU A 197 -12.70 -2.61 -0.51
N LEU A 198 -13.41 -3.55 -1.16
CA LEU A 198 -12.77 -4.60 -1.95
C LEU A 198 -11.94 -4.01 -3.08
N GLU A 199 -12.49 -3.06 -3.84
CA GLU A 199 -11.80 -2.40 -4.94
C GLU A 199 -10.54 -1.66 -4.47
N ALA A 200 -10.63 -0.91 -3.37
CA ALA A 200 -9.49 -0.19 -2.80
C ALA A 200 -8.40 -1.13 -2.25
N VAL A 201 -8.80 -2.22 -1.60
CA VAL A 201 -7.88 -3.25 -1.11
C VAL A 201 -7.23 -4.00 -2.26
N LEU A 202 -7.98 -4.31 -3.32
CA LEU A 202 -7.47 -4.96 -4.52
C LEU A 202 -6.51 -4.05 -5.30
N THR A 203 -6.83 -2.77 -5.39
CA THR A 203 -5.94 -1.74 -5.94
C THR A 203 -4.61 -1.70 -5.17
N SER A 204 -4.69 -1.72 -3.84
CA SER A 204 -3.49 -1.78 -2.99
C SER A 204 -2.71 -3.08 -3.21
N PHE A 205 -3.38 -4.24 -3.24
CA PHE A 205 -2.75 -5.54 -3.47
C PHE A 205 -2.04 -5.60 -4.83
N THR A 206 -2.71 -5.18 -5.90
CA THR A 206 -2.18 -5.23 -7.28
C THR A 206 -1.03 -4.26 -7.52
N SER A 207 -0.87 -3.23 -6.67
CA SER A 207 0.26 -2.29 -6.77
C SER A 207 1.63 -2.96 -6.61
N MET A 208 1.72 -4.14 -5.96
CA MET A 208 2.98 -4.89 -5.89
C MET A 208 3.46 -5.43 -7.24
N PHE A 209 2.55 -5.50 -8.22
CA PHE A 209 2.84 -5.88 -9.60
C PHE A 209 3.00 -4.67 -10.52
N ASP A 210 3.07 -3.43 -9.99
CA ASP A 210 3.40 -2.31 -10.86
C ASP A 210 4.81 -2.47 -11.46
N HIS A 211 4.95 -2.23 -12.76
CA HIS A 211 6.24 -2.37 -13.45
C HIS A 211 7.37 -1.57 -12.78
N ARG A 212 7.09 -0.42 -12.15
CA ARG A 212 8.07 0.37 -11.39
C ARG A 212 8.52 -0.37 -10.15
N VAL A 213 7.58 -1.00 -9.43
CA VAL A 213 7.83 -1.83 -8.25
C VAL A 213 8.70 -3.02 -8.62
N VAL A 214 8.33 -3.76 -9.67
CA VAL A 214 9.06 -4.93 -10.14
C VAL A 214 10.48 -4.56 -10.61
N THR A 215 10.60 -3.53 -11.46
CA THR A 215 11.90 -3.08 -11.98
C THR A 215 12.84 -2.64 -10.86
N TYR A 216 12.33 -1.92 -9.87
CA TYR A 216 13.12 -1.54 -8.72
C TYR A 216 13.58 -2.75 -7.90
N LYS A 217 12.69 -3.71 -7.64
CA LYS A 217 13.02 -4.93 -6.90
C LYS A 217 14.15 -5.69 -7.61
N ALA A 218 14.04 -5.85 -8.92
CA ALA A 218 15.08 -6.47 -9.74
C ALA A 218 16.44 -5.74 -9.61
N ARG A 219 16.47 -4.41 -9.69
CA ARG A 219 17.69 -3.59 -9.52
C ARG A 219 18.33 -3.70 -8.14
N ASN A 220 17.52 -3.99 -7.12
CA ASN A 220 17.98 -4.19 -5.75
C ASN A 220 18.26 -5.66 -5.41
N GLY A 221 18.20 -6.56 -6.40
CA GLY A 221 18.46 -7.99 -6.22
C GLY A 221 17.40 -8.69 -5.35
N MET A 222 16.17 -8.17 -5.36
CA MET A 222 15.04 -8.73 -4.64
C MET A 222 14.28 -9.66 -5.57
N ALA A 223 14.02 -10.88 -5.10
CA ALA A 223 13.40 -11.92 -5.91
C ALA A 223 11.91 -11.56 -6.18
N PRO A 224 11.46 -11.62 -7.44
CA PRO A 224 10.09 -11.26 -7.81
C PRO A 224 9.07 -12.39 -7.57
N ASP A 225 9.51 -13.57 -7.12
CA ASP A 225 8.72 -14.81 -7.06
C ASP A 225 7.93 -15.01 -5.75
N ASP A 226 8.24 -14.26 -4.69
CA ASP A 226 7.49 -14.24 -3.43
C ASP A 226 7.12 -12.80 -3.01
N PRO A 227 6.28 -12.10 -3.79
CA PRO A 227 5.89 -10.74 -3.46
C PRO A 227 4.98 -10.74 -2.23
N ARG A 228 5.27 -9.87 -1.26
CA ARG A 228 4.44 -9.73 -0.06
C ARG A 228 3.94 -8.31 0.12
N ILE A 229 2.70 -8.18 0.58
CA ILE A 229 2.08 -6.90 0.85
C ILE A 229 1.12 -6.99 2.03
N ALA A 230 1.18 -5.99 2.90
CA ALA A 230 0.14 -5.70 3.88
C ALA A 230 -0.61 -4.44 3.42
N VAL A 231 -1.84 -4.25 3.90
CA VAL A 231 -2.68 -3.10 3.53
C VAL A 231 -3.19 -2.41 4.77
N VAL A 232 -2.92 -1.13 4.88
CA VAL A 232 -3.42 -0.26 5.93
C VAL A 232 -4.81 0.25 5.54
N VAL A 233 -5.77 0.14 6.45
CA VAL A 233 -7.09 0.80 6.35
C VAL A 233 -7.19 1.77 7.52
N GLN A 234 -7.26 3.06 7.23
CA GLN A 234 -7.19 4.11 8.24
C GLN A 234 -8.31 5.12 8.07
N ARG A 235 -8.92 5.59 9.15
CA ARG A 235 -9.91 6.67 9.10
C ARG A 235 -9.30 7.89 8.42
N GLN A 236 -9.95 8.39 7.39
CA GLN A 236 -9.52 9.56 6.67
C GLN A 236 -9.82 10.82 7.48
N VAL A 237 -8.86 11.73 7.54
CA VAL A 237 -9.02 13.05 8.16
C VAL A 237 -9.43 14.04 7.07
N ALA A 238 -10.57 14.69 7.25
CA ALA A 238 -11.01 15.81 6.42
C ALA A 238 -10.18 17.06 6.77
N SER A 239 -8.95 17.12 6.26
CA SER A 239 -7.98 18.14 6.63
C SER A 239 -8.19 19.44 5.87
N GLU A 240 -8.20 20.57 6.57
CA GLU A 240 -8.13 21.91 5.97
C GLU A 240 -6.71 22.24 5.49
N VAL A 241 -5.71 21.73 6.21
CA VAL A 241 -4.28 21.88 5.92
C VAL A 241 -3.59 20.55 6.16
N SER A 242 -2.67 20.17 5.30
CA SER A 242 -1.86 18.97 5.44
C SER A 242 -0.41 19.26 5.05
N GLY A 243 0.52 18.41 5.48
CA GLY A 243 1.94 18.68 5.26
C GLY A 243 2.85 17.48 5.46
N VAL A 244 4.11 17.66 5.08
CA VAL A 244 5.21 16.73 5.33
C VAL A 244 6.28 17.48 6.11
N ALA A 245 6.85 16.81 7.11
CA ALA A 245 7.91 17.36 7.94
C ALA A 245 9.12 16.43 7.91
N PHE A 246 10.31 17.04 7.83
CA PHE A 246 11.59 16.38 8.00
C PHE A 246 12.28 16.97 9.22
N SER A 247 12.74 16.11 10.14
CA SER A 247 13.49 16.52 11.32
C SER A 247 14.92 16.98 11.02
N ILE A 248 15.41 16.67 9.82
CA ILE A 248 16.71 17.07 9.25
C ILE A 248 16.43 17.64 7.87
N ASN A 249 17.02 18.77 7.50
CA ASN A 249 16.80 19.37 6.19
C ASN A 249 17.40 18.47 5.09
N PRO A 250 16.57 17.88 4.20
CA PRO A 250 17.04 16.95 3.19
C PRO A 250 17.79 17.64 2.05
N GLY A 251 17.66 18.96 1.88
CA GLY A 251 18.30 19.72 0.80
C GLY A 251 19.76 20.08 1.08
N ASN A 252 20.15 20.19 2.35
CA ASN A 252 21.51 20.55 2.77
C ASN A 252 22.11 19.60 3.83
N ASN A 253 21.35 18.60 4.26
CA ASN A 253 21.71 17.64 5.31
C ASN A 253 22.09 18.29 6.66
N CYS A 254 21.46 19.43 6.98
CA CYS A 254 21.66 20.13 8.25
C CYS A 254 20.79 19.49 9.34
N TYR A 255 21.44 18.91 10.35
CA TYR A 255 20.78 18.25 11.50
C TYR A 255 20.14 19.24 12.49
N ASP A 256 20.50 20.52 12.41
CA ASP A 256 19.96 21.58 13.26
C ASP A 256 18.78 22.32 12.60
N GLU A 257 18.30 21.84 11.45
CA GLU A 257 17.22 22.47 10.69
C GLU A 257 16.11 21.46 10.40
N SER A 258 14.90 21.76 10.87
CA SER A 258 13.69 21.03 10.49
C SER A 258 12.97 21.74 9.34
N VAL A 259 12.49 20.98 8.37
CA VAL A 259 11.74 21.50 7.22
C VAL A 259 10.30 21.01 7.30
N ILE A 260 9.34 21.94 7.20
CA ILE A 260 7.91 21.63 7.17
C ILE A 260 7.31 22.27 5.92
N SER A 261 6.69 21.45 5.08
CA SER A 261 5.91 21.90 3.92
C SER A 261 4.43 21.65 4.21
N ALA A 262 3.59 22.65 4.00
CA ALA A 262 2.16 22.56 4.25
C ALA A 262 1.33 23.21 3.13
N TYR A 263 0.20 22.59 2.79
CA TYR A 263 -0.72 23.01 1.74
C TYR A 263 -2.16 22.88 2.22
N TYR A 264 -3.07 23.59 1.56
CA TYR A 264 -4.50 23.48 1.84
C TYR A 264 -5.07 22.17 1.28
N GLY A 265 -5.99 21.57 2.03
CA GLY A 265 -6.68 20.34 1.65
C GLY A 265 -5.94 19.08 2.08
N LEU A 266 -6.24 17.98 1.38
CA LEU A 266 -5.76 16.63 1.71
C LEU A 266 -4.28 16.44 1.39
N GLY A 267 -3.63 15.59 2.18
CA GLY A 267 -2.17 15.33 2.11
C GLY A 267 -1.67 14.77 0.79
N GLU A 268 -2.56 14.26 -0.07
CA GLU A 268 -2.20 13.81 -1.41
C GLU A 268 -1.60 14.94 -2.26
N SER A 269 -2.19 16.14 -2.20
CA SER A 269 -1.70 17.33 -2.91
C SER A 269 -0.24 17.67 -2.58
N VAL A 270 0.16 17.44 -1.32
CA VAL A 270 1.51 17.67 -0.83
C VAL A 270 2.50 16.66 -1.43
N VAL A 271 2.07 15.41 -1.59
CA VAL A 271 2.92 14.31 -2.09
C VAL A 271 2.99 14.30 -3.61
N SER A 272 1.91 14.70 -4.30
CA SER A 272 1.87 14.85 -5.76
C SER A 272 2.58 16.13 -6.24
N GLY A 273 2.84 17.09 -5.35
CA GLY A 273 3.48 18.36 -5.68
C GLY A 273 2.61 19.28 -6.53
N THR A 274 1.28 19.15 -6.42
CA THR A 274 0.27 19.88 -7.22
C THR A 274 -0.59 20.79 -6.36
#